data_AF-A0A1F5HB99-F1
#
_entry.id   AF-A0A1F5HB99-F1
#
_cell.length_a   1.000
_cell.length_b   1.000
_cell.length_c   1.000
_cell.angle_alpha   90.00
_cell.angle_beta   90.00
_cell.angle_gamma   90.00
#
_symmetry.space_group_name_H-M   'P 1'
#
loop_
_entity.id
_entity.type
_entity.pdbx_description
1 polymer ?
#
loop_
_entity_poly.entity_id
_entity_poly.type
_entity_poly.pdbx_seq_one_letter_code
_entity_poly.pdbx_strand_id
1 'polypeptide(L)'
;MREIAKYFFGAFAFSVLLATSVFAQSSTPLLKVITPTEGQTLYENRVPILFSIENFQLTDYQTNQLPRVGQGHIHLWLDEASPTRESAVKLIKDDFTFSDVSYGDHNLRAELVNNDHSSLNPPVVVSVNFKNEPVGSPSPVSASSFDKNTALVILVVVALVIIAAWWYTKEEEEGPVKPESKSKAQSRKSTTKRKRRKKK
;
A
#
# COMPACT_ATOMS: atom_id res chain seq x y z
N MET A 1 86.93 57.95 6.15
CA MET A 1 85.51 57.56 6.21
C MET A 1 85.40 56.18 5.58
N ARG A 2 85.05 55.17 6.39
CA ARG A 2 84.94 53.76 6.00
C ARG A 2 83.49 53.32 6.12
N GLU A 3 83.14 52.34 5.28
CA GLU A 3 81.99 51.44 5.33
C GLU A 3 80.62 51.92 4.79
N ILE A 4 79.84 50.91 4.34
CA ILE A 4 78.45 50.83 3.86
C ILE A 4 78.38 50.61 2.33
N ALA A 5 77.76 49.56 1.75
CA ALA A 5 76.72 48.66 2.24
C ALA A 5 76.88 47.24 1.66
N LYS A 6 76.37 46.28 2.43
CA LYS A 6 76.34 44.84 2.19
C LYS A 6 75.28 44.49 1.15
N TYR A 7 75.65 43.60 0.21
CA TYR A 7 74.75 42.96 -0.74
C TYR A 7 73.76 42.03 0.00
N PHE A 8 72.46 42.36 -0.05
CA PHE A 8 71.40 41.46 0.37
C PHE A 8 70.94 40.64 -0.84
N PHE A 9 71.35 39.37 -0.87
CA PHE A 9 70.87 38.36 -1.81
C PHE A 9 69.46 37.94 -1.38
N GLY A 10 68.43 38.58 -1.95
CA GLY A 10 67.04 38.20 -1.75
C GLY A 10 66.72 36.94 -2.55
N ALA A 11 66.75 35.77 -1.92
CA ALA A 11 66.27 34.53 -2.51
C ALA A 11 64.74 34.59 -2.67
N PHE A 12 64.28 34.78 -3.90
CA PHE A 12 62.86 34.74 -4.25
C PHE A 12 62.43 33.27 -4.39
N ALA A 13 61.95 32.67 -3.30
CA ALA A 13 61.37 31.33 -3.34
C ALA A 13 60.00 31.39 -4.05
N PHE A 14 59.99 31.11 -5.35
CA PHE A 14 58.76 30.94 -6.12
C PHE A 14 58.14 29.59 -5.76
N SER A 15 57.27 29.59 -4.75
CA SER A 15 56.49 28.42 -4.35
C SER A 15 55.43 28.14 -5.42
N VAL A 16 55.69 27.16 -6.28
CA VAL A 16 54.73 26.67 -7.27
C VAL A 16 53.70 25.83 -6.54
N LEU A 17 52.54 26.41 -6.26
CA LEU A 17 51.32 25.70 -5.86
C LEU A 17 50.83 24.89 -7.08
N LEU A 18 51.12 23.59 -7.11
CA LEU A 18 50.43 22.67 -8.02
C LEU A 18 48.98 22.54 -7.55
N ALA A 19 48.07 23.27 -8.19
CA ALA A 19 46.64 23.03 -8.06
C ALA A 19 46.30 21.72 -8.78
N THR A 20 46.22 20.61 -8.04
CA THR A 20 45.68 19.36 -8.58
C THR A 20 44.18 19.53 -8.75
N SER A 21 43.73 19.68 -10.00
CA SER A 21 42.31 19.63 -10.34
C SER A 21 41.77 18.24 -10.05
N VAL A 22 41.08 18.06 -8.92
CA VAL A 22 40.24 16.89 -8.69
C VAL A 22 39.05 17.02 -9.61
N PHE A 23 39.04 16.26 -10.71
CA PHE A 23 37.84 16.06 -11.50
C PHE A 23 36.86 15.25 -10.65
N ALA A 24 35.78 15.88 -10.19
CA ALA A 24 34.64 15.15 -9.68
C ALA A 24 34.12 14.26 -10.83
N GLN A 25 34.17 12.93 -10.67
CA GLN A 25 33.52 12.02 -11.60
C GLN A 25 32.02 12.33 -11.55
N SER A 26 31.48 12.94 -12.61
CA SER A 26 30.03 13.07 -12.78
C SER A 26 29.47 11.69 -13.13
N SER A 27 29.16 10.91 -12.10
CA SER A 27 28.39 9.68 -12.27
C SER A 27 27.00 10.06 -12.77
N THR A 28 26.59 9.50 -13.91
CA THR A 28 25.28 9.77 -14.50
C THR A 28 24.16 9.32 -13.55
N PRO A 29 23.20 10.20 -13.20
CA PRO A 29 22.02 9.84 -12.42
C PRO A 29 21.22 8.71 -13.08
N LEU A 30 20.70 7.79 -12.27
CA LEU A 30 19.85 6.70 -12.74
C LEU A 30 18.56 6.65 -11.92
N LEU A 31 17.44 6.45 -12.60
CA LEU A 31 16.13 6.26 -12.01
C LEU A 31 15.51 4.97 -12.56
N LYS A 32 15.01 4.12 -11.67
CA LYS A 32 14.24 2.92 -12.00
C LYS A 32 12.98 2.85 -11.13
N VAL A 33 11.89 2.36 -11.71
CA VAL A 33 10.69 1.98 -10.96
C VAL A 33 10.81 0.52 -10.58
N ILE A 34 10.77 0.23 -9.27
CA ILE A 34 10.80 -1.13 -8.72
C ILE A 34 9.38 -1.69 -8.62
N THR A 35 8.44 -0.85 -8.19
CA THR A 35 7.02 -1.18 -8.11
C THR A 35 6.22 0.03 -8.58
N PRO A 36 5.16 -0.13 -9.40
CA PRO A 36 4.84 -1.34 -10.15
C PRO A 36 5.92 -1.69 -11.19
N THR A 37 6.02 -2.96 -11.56
CA THR A 37 6.85 -3.43 -12.68
C THR A 37 6.06 -3.35 -13.99
N GLU A 38 6.77 -3.33 -15.12
CA GLU A 38 6.14 -3.28 -16.45
C GLU A 38 5.17 -4.46 -16.64
N GLY A 39 3.92 -4.13 -16.98
CA GLY A 39 2.83 -5.08 -17.19
C GLY A 39 2.25 -5.69 -15.91
N GLN A 40 2.66 -5.23 -14.71
CA GLN A 40 2.14 -5.78 -13.45
C GLN A 40 0.64 -5.54 -13.31
N THR A 41 -0.09 -6.54 -12.81
CA THR A 41 -1.49 -6.38 -12.37
C THR A 41 -1.56 -6.32 -10.85
N LEU A 42 -2.12 -5.24 -10.31
CA LEU A 42 -2.38 -5.03 -8.89
C LEU A 42 -3.85 -5.30 -8.58
N TYR A 43 -4.16 -6.08 -7.54
CA TYR A 43 -5.54 -6.38 -7.16
C TYR A 43 -6.06 -5.45 -6.07
N GLU A 44 -5.87 -4.14 -6.23
CA GLU A 44 -6.26 -3.13 -5.26
C GLU A 44 -6.36 -1.75 -5.92
N ASN A 45 -7.06 -0.82 -5.25
CA ASN A 45 -7.17 0.58 -5.69
C ASN A 45 -6.08 1.49 -5.09
N ARG A 46 -5.14 0.91 -4.32
CA ARG A 46 -3.93 1.58 -3.84
C ARG A 46 -2.75 1.12 -4.68
N VAL A 47 -2.04 2.06 -5.28
CA VAL A 47 -0.88 1.76 -6.12
C VAL A 47 0.37 2.19 -5.38
N PRO A 48 1.09 1.24 -4.73
CA PRO A 48 2.38 1.53 -4.13
C PRO A 48 3.42 1.74 -5.23
N ILE A 49 4.22 2.79 -5.07
CA ILE A 49 5.31 3.13 -5.97
C ILE A 49 6.61 3.13 -5.18
N LEU A 50 7.60 2.43 -5.73
CA LEU A 50 8.94 2.38 -5.18
C LEU A 50 9.96 2.63 -6.28
N PHE A 51 10.89 3.53 -6.02
CA PHE A 51 11.98 3.87 -6.93
C PHE A 51 13.31 3.32 -6.44
N SER A 52 14.20 3.05 -7.39
CA SER A 52 15.62 2.85 -7.14
C SER A 52 16.37 3.97 -7.84
N ILE A 53 17.18 4.70 -7.07
CA ILE A 53 17.85 5.92 -7.49
C ILE A 53 19.33 5.73 -7.21
N GLU A 54 20.16 5.94 -8.23
CA GLU A 54 21.62 5.87 -8.11
C GLU A 54 22.23 7.19 -8.57
N ASN A 55 23.35 7.58 -7.95
CA ASN A 55 24.12 8.78 -8.32
C ASN A 55 23.32 10.09 -8.26
N PHE A 56 22.26 10.13 -7.45
CA PHE A 56 21.40 11.29 -7.26
C PHE A 56 20.85 11.33 -5.84
N GLN A 57 20.87 12.50 -5.23
CA GLN A 57 20.37 12.71 -3.88
C GLN A 57 19.04 13.46 -3.93
N LEU A 58 18.00 12.85 -3.36
CA LEU A 58 16.73 13.53 -3.16
C LEU A 58 16.89 14.59 -2.05
N THR A 59 16.51 15.82 -2.35
CA THR A 59 16.62 16.98 -1.48
C THR A 59 15.30 17.74 -1.41
N ASP A 60 15.08 18.44 -0.30
CA ASP A 60 13.92 19.29 -0.16
C ASP A 60 14.10 20.59 -0.96
N TYR A 61 13.36 20.66 -2.06
CA TYR A 61 13.33 21.81 -2.96
C TYR A 61 12.71 23.06 -2.34
N GLN A 62 11.93 22.94 -1.25
CA GLN A 62 11.33 24.08 -0.56
C GLN A 62 12.38 24.86 0.25
N THR A 63 13.34 24.14 0.85
CA THR A 63 14.41 24.73 1.66
C THR A 63 15.66 25.07 0.83
N ASN A 64 15.90 24.36 -0.27
CA ASN A 64 17.07 24.56 -1.15
C ASN A 64 16.65 24.73 -2.61
N GLN A 65 16.19 25.91 -2.99
CA GLN A 65 15.63 26.14 -4.34
C GLN A 65 16.67 26.18 -5.47
N LEU A 66 17.94 26.42 -5.15
CA LEU A 66 18.99 26.53 -6.17
C LEU A 66 19.38 25.14 -6.73
N PRO A 67 19.54 25.01 -8.05
CA PRO A 67 19.98 23.76 -8.66
C PRO A 67 21.42 23.45 -8.24
N ARG A 68 21.66 22.18 -7.87
CA ARG A 68 23.00 21.65 -7.54
C ARG A 68 23.18 20.31 -8.25
N VAL A 69 24.38 20.08 -8.76
CA VAL A 69 24.71 18.85 -9.48
C VAL A 69 24.49 17.62 -8.59
N GLY A 70 23.77 16.62 -9.11
CA GLY A 70 23.50 15.37 -8.41
C GLY A 70 22.46 15.48 -7.29
N GLN A 71 21.72 16.59 -7.21
CA GLN A 71 20.70 16.82 -6.19
C GLN A 71 19.40 17.34 -6.81
N GLY A 72 18.27 16.98 -6.22
CA GLY A 72 16.97 17.46 -6.67
C GLY A 72 15.83 16.61 -6.15
N HIS A 73 14.80 16.39 -6.95
CA HIS A 73 13.60 15.66 -6.54
C HIS A 73 12.93 14.98 -7.74
N ILE A 74 11.87 14.21 -7.48
CA ILE A 74 11.12 13.49 -8.51
C ILE A 74 9.85 14.26 -8.86
N HIS A 75 9.54 14.37 -10.15
CA HIS A 75 8.19 14.65 -10.64
C HIS A 75 7.55 13.34 -11.06
N LEU A 76 6.34 13.09 -10.56
CA LEU A 76 5.59 11.86 -10.77
C LEU A 76 4.22 12.20 -11.37
N TRP A 77 3.85 11.46 -12.42
CA TRP A 77 2.55 11.56 -13.08
C TRP A 77 1.93 10.17 -13.24
N LEU A 78 0.61 10.12 -13.15
CA LEU A 78 -0.21 8.94 -13.42
C LEU A 78 -1.24 9.31 -14.48
N ASP A 79 -1.23 8.61 -15.61
CA ASP A 79 -2.16 8.77 -16.74
C ASP A 79 -2.21 10.17 -17.35
N GLU A 80 -1.12 10.93 -17.23
CA GLU A 80 -1.04 12.28 -17.77
C GLU A 80 -0.53 12.26 -19.22
N ALA A 81 -1.40 12.67 -20.15
CA ALA A 81 -1.07 12.73 -21.57
C ALA A 81 -0.12 13.89 -21.90
N SER A 82 -0.14 14.97 -21.11
CA SER A 82 0.70 16.16 -21.31
C SER A 82 1.36 16.58 -19.99
N PRO A 83 2.42 15.88 -19.57
CA PRO A 83 3.05 16.11 -18.27
C PRO A 83 3.69 17.49 -18.20
N THR A 84 3.25 18.30 -17.24
CA THR A 84 3.85 19.59 -16.90
C THR A 84 4.33 19.58 -15.45
N ARG A 85 5.14 20.59 -15.11
CA ARG A 85 5.64 20.81 -13.75
C ARG A 85 4.50 20.98 -12.73
N GLU A 86 3.37 21.56 -13.15
CA GLU A 86 2.23 21.88 -12.31
C GLU A 86 1.37 20.64 -12.04
N SER A 87 1.23 19.73 -13.02
CA SER A 87 0.48 18.48 -12.84
C SER A 87 1.26 17.40 -12.09
N ALA A 88 2.56 17.58 -11.89
CA ALA A 88 3.42 16.63 -11.20
C ALA A 88 3.14 16.55 -9.69
N VAL A 89 3.05 15.32 -9.19
CA VAL A 89 3.28 15.03 -7.77
C VAL A 89 4.79 15.12 -7.52
N LYS A 90 5.19 15.97 -6.57
CA LYS A 90 6.62 16.25 -6.28
C LYS A 90 7.06 15.42 -5.08
N LEU A 91 8.06 14.56 -5.27
CA LEU A 91 8.53 13.65 -4.23
C LEU A 91 9.97 13.95 -3.85
N ILE A 92 10.20 14.04 -2.53
CA ILE A 92 11.53 14.15 -1.91
C ILE A 92 11.95 12.83 -1.25
N LYS A 93 11.23 11.75 -1.57
CA LYS A 93 11.45 10.38 -1.12
C LYS A 93 11.36 9.43 -2.30
N ASP A 94 11.86 8.22 -2.12
CA ASP A 94 11.88 7.14 -3.11
C ASP A 94 10.61 6.27 -3.09
N ASP A 95 9.66 6.57 -2.20
CA ASP A 95 8.37 5.90 -2.09
C ASP A 95 7.18 6.86 -2.22
N PHE A 96 6.09 6.36 -2.80
CA PHE A 96 4.81 7.05 -2.83
C PHE A 96 3.67 6.03 -2.95
N THR A 97 2.45 6.42 -2.61
CA THR A 97 1.28 5.56 -2.83
C THR A 97 0.12 6.42 -3.33
N PHE A 98 -0.33 6.14 -4.55
CA PHE A 98 -1.61 6.67 -5.00
C PHE A 98 -2.74 5.92 -4.31
N SER A 99 -3.69 6.65 -3.76
CA SER A 99 -4.93 6.10 -3.20
C SER A 99 -6.07 6.34 -4.17
N ASP A 100 -7.06 5.44 -4.13
CA ASP A 100 -8.30 5.57 -4.88
C ASP A 100 -8.09 5.68 -6.41
N VAL A 101 -7.10 4.95 -6.92
CA VAL A 101 -6.85 4.82 -8.37
C VAL A 101 -7.99 4.01 -8.98
N SER A 102 -8.63 4.55 -10.02
CA SER A 102 -9.66 3.85 -10.78
C SER A 102 -9.13 2.55 -11.36
N TYR A 103 -9.91 1.48 -11.38
CA TYR A 103 -9.48 0.23 -11.99
C TYR A 103 -9.31 0.36 -13.51
N GLY A 104 -8.17 -0.09 -14.04
CA GLY A 104 -7.89 -0.06 -15.47
C GLY A 104 -6.41 -0.23 -15.79
N ASP A 105 -6.07 0.07 -17.04
CA ASP A 105 -4.69 0.18 -17.50
C ASP A 105 -4.17 1.59 -17.20
N HIS A 106 -2.93 1.66 -16.74
CA HIS A 106 -2.30 2.88 -16.26
C HIS A 106 -0.91 3.07 -16.85
N ASN A 107 -0.53 4.34 -17.05
CA ASN A 107 0.82 4.76 -17.38
C ASN A 107 1.39 5.60 -16.24
N LEU A 108 2.42 5.08 -15.59
CA LEU A 108 3.22 5.83 -14.63
C LEU A 108 4.39 6.47 -15.35
N ARG A 109 4.62 7.77 -15.14
CA ARG A 109 5.80 8.48 -15.63
C ARG A 109 6.50 9.17 -14.45
N ALA A 110 7.81 9.04 -14.39
CA ALA A 110 8.63 9.71 -13.39
C ALA A 110 9.86 10.36 -14.03
N GLU A 111 10.24 11.53 -13.53
CA GLU A 111 11.42 12.27 -13.99
C GLU A 111 12.21 12.79 -12.79
N LEU A 112 13.54 12.65 -12.84
CA LEU A 112 14.43 13.38 -11.93
C LEU A 112 14.61 14.80 -12.43
N VAL A 113 14.44 15.76 -11.54
CA VAL A 113 14.60 17.19 -11.83
C VAL A 113 15.52 17.84 -10.80
N ASN A 114 16.08 18.99 -11.15
CA ASN A 114 16.77 19.86 -10.19
C ASN A 114 15.77 20.49 -9.20
N ASN A 115 16.28 21.06 -8.11
CA ASN A 115 15.45 21.74 -7.10
C ASN A 115 14.64 22.94 -7.64
N ASP A 116 15.10 23.60 -8.72
CA ASP A 116 14.35 24.66 -9.41
C ASP A 116 13.28 24.10 -10.38
N HIS A 117 13.01 22.79 -10.29
CA HIS A 117 12.10 22.01 -11.13
C HIS A 117 12.50 21.98 -12.62
N SER A 118 13.74 22.35 -12.98
CA SER A 118 14.25 22.16 -14.33
C SER A 118 14.66 20.71 -14.57
N SER A 119 14.46 20.20 -15.78
CA SER A 119 14.96 18.89 -16.16
C SER A 119 16.48 18.81 -16.04
N LEU A 120 16.99 17.62 -15.71
CA LEU A 120 18.41 17.34 -15.81
C LEU A 120 18.88 17.40 -17.27
N ASN A 121 20.20 17.53 -17.48
CA ASN A 121 20.81 17.48 -18.80
C ASN A 121 21.90 16.39 -18.84
N PRO A 122 21.65 15.24 -19.50
CA PRO A 122 20.42 14.88 -20.20
C PRO A 122 19.24 14.60 -19.24
N PRO A 123 17.97 14.69 -19.70
CA PRO A 123 16.82 14.34 -18.89
C PRO A 123 16.85 12.86 -18.48
N VAL A 124 16.45 12.57 -17.24
CA VAL A 124 16.34 11.20 -16.70
C VAL A 124 14.88 10.92 -16.42
N VAL A 125 14.25 10.19 -17.34
CA VAL A 125 12.81 9.89 -17.35
C VAL A 125 12.62 8.38 -17.44
N VAL A 126 11.64 7.86 -16.70
CA VAL A 126 11.19 6.48 -16.80
C VAL A 126 9.66 6.44 -16.90
N SER A 127 9.16 5.47 -17.67
CA SER A 127 7.74 5.18 -17.76
C SER A 127 7.49 3.70 -17.56
N VAL A 128 6.40 3.37 -16.87
CA VAL A 128 5.96 2.01 -16.64
C VAL A 128 4.47 1.90 -16.90
N ASN A 129 4.06 0.90 -17.67
CA ASN A 129 2.66 0.55 -17.83
C ASN A 129 2.29 -0.56 -16.84
N PHE A 130 1.15 -0.42 -16.19
CA PHE A 130 0.65 -1.43 -15.26
C PHE A 130 -0.88 -1.44 -15.29
N LYS A 131 -1.48 -2.42 -14.63
CA LYS A 131 -2.93 -2.54 -14.51
C LYS A 131 -3.32 -2.67 -13.05
N ASN A 132 -4.49 -2.17 -12.67
CA ASN A 132 -5.13 -2.55 -11.43
C ASN A 132 -6.56 -3.08 -11.64
N GLU A 133 -6.94 -4.06 -10.85
CA GLU A 133 -8.23 -4.73 -10.93
C GLU A 133 -8.84 -4.90 -9.52
N PRO A 134 -10.18 -4.95 -9.40
CA PRO A 134 -10.78 -5.31 -8.13
C PRO A 134 -10.40 -6.76 -7.79
N VAL A 135 -10.13 -7.03 -6.51
CA VAL A 135 -10.11 -8.42 -6.02
C VAL A 135 -11.45 -9.03 -6.39
N GLY A 136 -11.45 -10.08 -7.22
CA GLY A 136 -12.68 -10.77 -7.57
C GLY A 136 -13.42 -11.15 -6.29
N SER A 137 -14.63 -10.63 -6.10
CA SER A 137 -15.53 -11.16 -5.08
C SER A 137 -15.59 -12.68 -5.31
N PRO A 138 -15.37 -13.54 -4.30
CA PRO A 138 -15.57 -14.95 -4.50
C PRO A 138 -16.99 -15.12 -5.04
N SER A 139 -17.13 -15.76 -6.21
CA SER A 139 -18.45 -16.06 -6.73
C SER A 139 -19.25 -16.72 -5.61
N PRO A 140 -20.51 -16.33 -5.36
CA PRO A 140 -21.31 -17.00 -4.35
C PRO A 140 -21.31 -18.48 -4.73
N VAL A 141 -20.62 -19.29 -3.91
CA VAL A 141 -20.70 -20.74 -4.02
C VAL A 141 -22.19 -21.03 -3.98
N SER A 142 -22.72 -21.59 -5.06
CA SER A 142 -24.12 -21.97 -5.09
C SER A 142 -24.30 -22.97 -3.96
N ALA A 143 -24.85 -22.53 -2.84
CA ALA A 143 -25.30 -23.43 -1.80
C ALA A 143 -26.27 -24.38 -2.49
N SER A 144 -25.94 -25.67 -2.54
CA SER A 144 -26.78 -26.68 -3.19
C SER A 144 -28.19 -26.49 -2.66
N SER A 145 -29.12 -26.11 -3.54
CA SER A 145 -30.51 -25.94 -3.14
C SER A 145 -30.96 -27.28 -2.58
N PHE A 146 -31.43 -27.29 -1.34
CA PHE A 146 -31.94 -28.49 -0.70
C PHE A 146 -33.09 -29.03 -1.55
N ASP A 147 -32.89 -30.17 -2.21
CA ASP A 147 -33.86 -30.75 -3.12
C ASP A 147 -35.18 -30.99 -2.39
N LYS A 148 -36.26 -30.34 -2.87
CA LYS A 148 -37.59 -30.45 -2.25
C LYS A 148 -38.07 -31.90 -2.17
N ASN A 149 -37.65 -32.75 -3.10
CA ASN A 149 -37.99 -34.16 -3.11
C ASN A 149 -37.24 -34.92 -2.01
N THR A 150 -35.95 -34.65 -1.84
CA THR A 150 -35.15 -35.18 -0.74
C THR A 150 -35.65 -34.67 0.61
N ALA A 151 -36.06 -33.40 0.69
CA ALA A 151 -36.74 -32.81 1.84
C ALA A 151 -38.03 -33.56 2.21
N LEU A 152 -38.87 -33.83 1.20
CA LEU A 152 -40.15 -34.52 1.37
C LEU A 152 -39.92 -35.97 1.81
N VAL A 153 -38.95 -36.66 1.20
CA VAL A 153 -38.56 -38.02 1.60
C VAL A 153 -38.06 -38.05 3.04
N ILE A 154 -37.19 -37.13 3.45
CA ILE A 154 -36.72 -37.03 4.84
C ILE A 154 -37.91 -36.81 5.79
N LEU A 155 -38.83 -35.90 5.46
CA LEU A 155 -40.01 -35.65 6.29
C LEU A 155 -40.94 -36.87 6.38
N VAL A 156 -41.14 -37.60 5.29
CA VAL A 156 -41.94 -38.84 5.29
C VAL A 156 -41.28 -39.91 6.13
N VAL A 157 -39.96 -40.11 6.00
CA VAL A 157 -39.23 -41.09 6.82
C VAL A 157 -39.31 -40.73 8.30
N VAL A 158 -39.10 -39.46 8.66
CA VAL A 158 -39.21 -39.00 10.05
C VAL A 158 -40.65 -39.18 10.57
N ALA A 159 -41.67 -38.85 9.77
CA ALA A 159 -43.06 -39.04 10.15
C ALA A 159 -43.40 -40.53 10.37
N LEU A 160 -42.92 -41.43 9.51
CA LEU A 160 -43.10 -42.88 9.67
C LEU A 160 -42.41 -43.40 10.92
N VAL A 161 -41.21 -42.94 11.24
CA VAL A 161 -40.50 -43.31 12.48
C VAL A 161 -41.27 -42.82 13.71
N ILE A 162 -41.82 -41.60 13.68
CA ILE A 162 -42.64 -41.07 14.77
C ILE A 162 -43.93 -41.89 14.92
N ILE A 163 -44.61 -42.24 13.83
CA ILE A 163 -45.83 -43.06 13.86
C ILE A 163 -45.52 -44.47 14.39
N ALA A 164 -44.43 -45.08 13.95
CA ALA A 164 -43.98 -46.38 14.43
C ALA A 164 -43.60 -46.34 15.91
N ALA A 165 -42.90 -45.29 16.36
CA ALA A 165 -42.60 -45.09 17.77
C ALA A 165 -43.89 -44.89 18.58
N TRP A 166 -44.85 -44.13 18.07
CA TRP A 166 -46.15 -43.92 18.72
C TRP A 166 -46.97 -45.21 18.80
N TRP A 167 -46.88 -46.06 17.79
CA TRP A 167 -47.45 -47.41 17.81
C TRP A 167 -46.76 -48.33 18.81
N TYR A 168 -45.43 -48.32 18.82
CA TYR A 168 -44.62 -49.14 19.73
C TYR A 168 -44.83 -48.77 21.20
N THR A 169 -45.05 -47.48 21.50
CA THR A 169 -45.38 -47.02 22.86
C THR A 169 -46.82 -47.32 23.30
N LYS A 170 -47.65 -47.93 22.42
CA LYS A 170 -49.06 -48.24 22.72
C LYS A 170 -49.28 -49.66 23.27
N GLU A 171 -48.23 -50.47 23.37
CA GLU A 171 -48.30 -51.83 23.91
C GLU A 171 -47.93 -51.95 25.40
N GLU A 172 -47.66 -50.83 26.08
CA GLU A 172 -47.39 -50.81 27.53
C GLU A 172 -48.40 -49.90 28.28
N GLU A 173 -49.69 -50.26 28.25
CA GLU A 173 -50.64 -49.83 29.30
C GLU A 173 -51.36 -51.05 29.88
N GLU A 174 -50.66 -51.84 30.69
CA GLU A 174 -51.26 -52.42 31.90
C GLU A 174 -50.37 -52.11 33.11
N GLY A 175 -50.76 -51.09 33.88
CA GLY A 175 -50.23 -50.84 35.22
C GLY A 175 -50.10 -49.36 35.57
N PRO A 176 -50.91 -48.80 36.50
CA PRO A 176 -50.88 -47.38 36.83
C PRO A 176 -49.70 -47.05 37.75
N VAL A 177 -49.11 -45.86 37.63
CA VAL A 177 -48.95 -44.88 38.74
C VAL A 177 -48.38 -43.56 38.19
N LYS A 178 -48.96 -42.47 38.72
CA LYS A 178 -48.80 -41.04 38.47
C LYS A 178 -47.45 -40.48 39.03
N PRO A 179 -47.15 -39.17 38.88
CA PRO A 179 -45.94 -38.63 38.27
C PRO A 179 -44.88 -38.15 39.29
N GLU A 180 -43.60 -38.08 38.90
CA GLU A 180 -42.66 -37.23 39.65
C GLU A 180 -41.61 -36.52 38.79
N SER A 181 -41.29 -35.35 39.29
CA SER A 181 -40.77 -34.17 38.62
C SER A 181 -39.27 -34.17 38.37
N LYS A 182 -38.92 -33.48 37.28
CA LYS A 182 -37.59 -33.00 36.88
C LYS A 182 -36.71 -32.57 38.06
N SER A 183 -35.48 -33.11 38.09
CA SER A 183 -34.42 -32.62 38.96
C SER A 183 -33.78 -31.33 38.41
N LYS A 184 -33.51 -30.41 39.35
CA LYS A 184 -32.49 -29.33 39.39
C LYS A 184 -32.18 -28.56 38.10
N ALA A 185 -32.62 -27.30 37.98
CA ALA A 185 -31.99 -26.11 38.60
C ALA A 185 -30.59 -25.80 38.06
N GLN A 186 -30.50 -24.77 37.21
CA GLN A 186 -29.33 -23.88 37.18
C GLN A 186 -29.77 -22.43 36.98
N SER A 187 -29.73 -21.72 38.11
CA SER A 187 -29.67 -20.28 38.29
C SER A 187 -28.58 -19.64 37.43
N ARG A 188 -28.87 -18.50 36.81
CA ARG A 188 -27.95 -17.36 36.73
C ARG A 188 -28.72 -16.05 36.53
N LYS A 189 -28.92 -15.34 37.65
CA LYS A 189 -29.32 -13.94 37.74
C LYS A 189 -28.09 -13.06 37.55
N SER A 190 -28.18 -12.03 36.71
CA SER A 190 -27.47 -10.76 36.96
C SER A 190 -28.16 -9.59 36.24
N THR A 191 -28.90 -8.82 37.04
CA THR A 191 -28.86 -7.35 37.17
C THR A 191 -29.09 -6.41 35.96
N THR A 192 -30.27 -5.79 36.00
CA THR A 192 -30.48 -4.32 36.10
C THR A 192 -30.04 -3.41 34.94
N LYS A 193 -31.01 -2.89 34.17
CA LYS A 193 -31.01 -1.47 33.81
C LYS A 193 -32.42 -0.93 33.52
N ARG A 194 -32.81 -0.01 34.41
CA ARG A 194 -34.01 0.83 34.42
C ARG A 194 -33.95 1.86 33.27
N LYS A 195 -34.97 1.93 32.40
CA LYS A 195 -35.31 3.18 31.69
C LYS A 195 -36.80 3.27 31.37
N ARG A 196 -37.37 4.40 31.82
CA ARG A 196 -38.77 4.83 31.82
C ARG A 196 -39.40 4.86 30.41
N ARG A 197 -40.72 4.63 30.34
CA ARG A 197 -41.59 5.02 29.21
C ARG A 197 -42.86 5.70 29.75
N LYS A 198 -43.45 6.56 28.90
CA LYS A 198 -44.61 7.49 29.02
C LYS A 198 -44.14 8.94 29.21
N LYS A 199 -44.25 9.88 28.26
CA LYS A 199 -45.21 10.11 27.15
C LYS A 199 -46.67 10.07 27.61
N LYS A 200 -47.09 11.16 28.24
CA LYS A 200 -48.24 11.95 27.82
C LYS A 200 -47.96 13.41 28.21
#